data_AF-A0AAX0Z2U2-F1
#
_entry.id   AF-A0AAX0Z2U2-F1
#
_cell.length_a   1.000
_cell.length_b   1.000
_cell.length_c   1.000
_cell.angle_alpha   90.00
_cell.angle_beta   90.00
_cell.angle_gamma   90.00
#
_symmetry.space_group_name_H-M   'P 1'
#
loop_
_entity.id
_entity.type
_entity.pdbx_description
1 polymer ?
#
loop_
_entity_poly.entity_id
_entity_poly.type
_entity_poly.pdbx_seq_one_letter_code
_entity_poly.pdbx_strand_id
1 'polypeptide(L)' 'MKDIERRILLGRVVGAFGVRGEIKLESWTEPRSAIFRYQPWIVRSPSGVETTIEGVRGRDSGKHLVARFPGV' A
#
# COMPACT_ATOMS: atom_id res chain seq x y z
N MET A 1 2.70 -25.84 -10.50
CA MET A 1 3.40 -24.75 -11.20
C MET A 1 3.26 -23.51 -10.34
N LYS A 2 4.37 -22.86 -9.94
CA LYS A 2 4.27 -21.55 -9.29
C LYS A 2 4.05 -20.59 -10.44
N ASP A 3 2.83 -20.13 -10.64
CA ASP A 3 2.58 -19.07 -11.62
C ASP A 3 3.51 -17.91 -11.27
N ILE A 4 4.49 -17.66 -12.14
CA ILE A 4 5.31 -16.46 -12.05
C ILE A 4 4.43 -15.35 -12.59
N GLU A 5 3.40 -14.99 -11.83
CA GLU A 5 2.66 -13.77 -12.08
C GLU A 5 3.67 -12.62 -11.99
N ARG A 6 3.91 -11.99 -13.13
CA ARG A 6 4.80 -10.84 -13.21
C ARG A 6 4.11 -9.68 -12.50
N ARG A 7 4.44 -9.50 -11.21
CA ARG A 7 3.91 -8.42 -10.39
C ARG A 7 4.67 -7.13 -10.65
N ILE A 8 3.94 -6.02 -10.61
CA ILE A 8 4.48 -4.67 -10.69
C ILE A 8 4.38 -4.05 -9.31
N LEU A 9 5.49 -3.51 -8.84
CA LEU A 9 5.52 -2.83 -7.55
C LEU A 9 4.94 -1.41 -7.72
N LEU A 10 3.85 -1.12 -7.01
CA LEU A 10 3.13 0.17 -7.15
C LEU A 10 3.49 1.20 -6.07
N GLY A 11 4.14 0.78 -4.99
CA GLY A 11 4.51 1.65 -3.89
C GLY A 11 5.19 0.93 -2.73
N ARG A 12 5.47 1.68 -1.67
CA ARG A 12 6.01 1.15 -0.41
C ARG A 12 5.46 1.89 0.79
N VAL A 13 5.39 1.18 1.93
CA VAL A 13 5.11 1.78 3.23
C VAL A 13 6.38 2.49 3.71
N VAL A 14 6.24 3.77 4.06
CA VAL A 14 7.36 4.62 4.53
C VAL A 14 7.43 4.62 6.06
N GLY A 15 6.29 4.49 6.74
CA GLY A 15 6.21 4.41 8.18
C GLY A 15 4.82 4.75 8.70
N ALA A 16 4.66 4.76 10.02
CA ALA A 16 3.42 5.15 10.67
C ALA A 16 3.09 6.64 10.43
N PHE A 17 1.80 6.95 10.44
CA PHE A 17 1.26 8.30 10.42
C PHE A 17 0.27 8.48 11.57
N GLY A 18 0.59 9.35 12.53
CA GLY A 18 -0.28 9.60 13.68
C GLY A 18 -0.43 8.38 14.60
N VAL A 19 -1.56 8.32 15.32
CA VAL A 19 -1.85 7.31 16.37
C VAL A 19 -3.08 6.44 16.06
N ARG A 20 -3.73 6.66 14.92
CA ARG A 20 -5.01 6.01 14.54
C ARG A 20 -4.84 4.91 13.49
N GLY A 21 -3.69 4.25 13.47
CA GLY A 21 -3.39 3.19 12.50
C GLY A 21 -3.21 3.67 11.06
N GLU A 22 -3.02 4.98 10.85
CA GLU A 22 -2.68 5.51 9.52
C GLU A 22 -1.20 5.27 9.21
N ILE A 23 -0.88 5.13 7.93
CA ILE A 23 0.48 4.92 7.42
C ILE A 23 0.82 5.91 6.31
N LYS A 24 2.08 6.30 6.21
CA LYS A 24 2.62 7.04 5.06
C LYS A 24 3.03 6.05 3.97
N LEU A 25 2.66 6.37 2.75
CA LEU A 25 3.03 5.61 1.56
C LEU A 25 3.77 6.49 0.55
N GLU A 26 4.71 5.87 -0.13
CA GLU A 26 5.22 6.33 -1.41
C GLU A 26 4.54 5.52 -2.51
N SER A 27 3.91 6.19 -3.48
CA SER A 27 3.33 5.54 -4.66
C SER A 27 4.13 5.91 -5.89
N TRP A 28 4.33 4.92 -6.76
CA TRP A 28 4.91 5.04 -8.10
C TRP A 28 3.84 4.98 -9.21
N THR A 29 2.57 5.16 -8.87
CA THR A 29 1.50 5.36 -9.84
C THR A 29 1.40 6.82 -10.26
N GLU A 30 0.84 7.10 -11.43
CA GLU A 30 0.55 8.45 -11.91
C GLU A 30 -0.94 8.57 -12.27
N PRO A 31 -1.72 9.42 -11.59
CA PRO A 31 -1.35 10.22 -10.41
C PRO A 31 -1.08 9.34 -9.17
N ARG A 32 -0.27 9.81 -8.21
CA ARG A 32 0.12 9.03 -7.00
C ARG A 32 -1.08 8.41 -6.27
N SER A 33 -2.21 9.11 -6.19
CA SER A 33 -3.43 8.62 -5.54
C SER A 33 -4.07 7.40 -6.22
N ALA A 34 -3.72 7.11 -7.48
CA ALA A 34 -4.30 6.00 -8.24
C ALA A 34 -3.99 4.63 -7.63
N ILE A 35 -2.95 4.51 -6.79
CA ILE A 35 -2.65 3.28 -6.04
C ILE A 35 -3.86 2.75 -5.25
N PHE A 36 -4.74 3.64 -4.76
CA PHE A 36 -5.94 3.24 -4.00
C PHE A 36 -7.02 2.57 -4.85
N ARG A 37 -6.95 2.68 -6.19
CA ARG A 37 -7.87 2.01 -7.11
C ARG A 37 -7.57 0.53 -7.31
N TYR A 38 -6.34 0.11 -7.02
CA TYR A 38 -5.94 -1.29 -7.12
C TYR A 38 -6.34 -2.01 -5.84
N GLN A 39 -7.09 -3.11 -5.97
CA GLN A 39 -7.46 -3.99 -4.88
C GLN A 39 -7.55 -5.43 -5.40
N PRO A 40 -7.21 -6.44 -4.57
CA PRO A 40 -6.60 -6.30 -3.25
C PRO A 40 -5.10 -5.97 -3.36
N TRP A 41 -4.50 -5.44 -2.29
CA TRP A 41 -3.06 -5.21 -2.23
C TRP A 41 -2.33 -6.46 -1.80
N ILE A 42 -1.29 -6.84 -2.55
CA ILE A 42 -0.30 -7.82 -2.09
C ILE A 42 0.82 -7.02 -1.41
N VAL A 43 0.92 -7.15 -0.09
CA VAL A 43 1.93 -6.48 0.72
C VAL A 43 3.00 -7.49 1.13
N ARG A 44 4.26 -7.16 0.88
CA ARG A 44 5.40 -7.98 1.28
C ARG A 44 6.12 -7.35 2.46
N SER A 45 6.26 -8.09 3.55
CA SER A 45 7.04 -7.67 4.72
C SER A 45 8.55 -7.71 4.42
N PRO A 46 9.38 -7.04 5.25
CA PRO A 46 10.84 -7.18 5.17
C PRO A 46 11.34 -8.63 5.34
N SER A 47 10.61 -9.47 6.07
CA SER A 47 10.91 -10.91 6.21
C SER A 47 10.51 -11.74 4.97
N GLY A 48 9.92 -11.10 3.96
CA GLY A 48 9.50 -11.74 2.72
C GLY A 48 8.13 -12.41 2.77
N VAL A 49 7.41 -12.29 3.89
CA VAL A 49 6.03 -12.80 4.01
C VAL A 49 5.11 -11.90 3.20
N GLU A 50 4.30 -12.53 2.34
CA GLU A 50 3.27 -11.83 1.56
C GLU A 50 1.92 -11.97 2.25
N THR A 51 1.14 -10.89 2.23
CA THR A 51 -0.22 -10.86 2.76
C THR A 51 -1.10 -10.04 1.84
N THR A 52 -2.33 -10.52 1.63
CA THR A 52 -3.34 -9.82 0.85
C THR A 52 -4.17 -8.95 1.77
N ILE A 53 -4.27 -7.66 1.46
CA ILE A 53 -5.07 -6.68 2.20
C ILE A 53 -6.08 -6.06 1.26
N GLU A 54 -7.36 -6.25 1.56
CA GLU A 54 -8.46 -5.61 0.83
C GLU A 54 -8.97 -4.40 1.62
N GLY A 55 -9.53 -3.40 0.93
CA GLY A 55 -10.22 -2.27 1.54
C GLY A 55 -9.30 -1.16 2.04
N VAL A 56 -8.05 -1.12 1.57
CA VAL A 56 -7.13 -0.02 1.87
C VAL A 56 -7.69 1.28 1.27
N ARG A 57 -7.87 2.29 2.12
CA ARG A 57 -8.32 3.62 1.72
C ARG A 57 -7.30 4.66 2.14
N GLY A 58 -7.25 5.78 1.43
CA GLY A 58 -6.32 6.84 1.76
C GLY A 58 -6.59 8.13 1.01
N ARG A 59 -5.70 9.09 1.23
CA ARG A 59 -5.75 10.43 0.64
C ARG A 59 -4.35 10.93 0.33
N ASP A 60 -4.25 11.83 -0.63
CA ASP A 60 -3.03 12.61 -0.84
C ASP A 60 -2.90 13.67 0.26
N SER A 61 -1.72 13.75 0.88
CA SER A 61 -1.38 14.73 1.92
C SER A 61 -0.19 15.60 1.50
N GLY A 62 0.05 15.74 0.19
CA GLY A 62 1.14 16.51 -0.40
C GLY A 62 2.44 15.71 -0.42
N LYS A 63 3.21 15.75 0.67
CA LYS A 63 4.52 15.08 0.72
C LYS A 63 4.40 13.56 0.57
N HIS A 64 3.38 12.96 1.18
CA HIS A 64 3.12 11.53 1.13
C HIS A 64 1.63 11.26 0.92
N LEU A 65 1.32 10.06 0.45
CA LEU A 65 -0.03 9.54 0.62
C LEU A 65 -0.18 9.01 2.04
N VAL A 66 -1.37 9.19 2.62
CA VAL A 66 -1.74 8.60 3.89
C VAL A 66 -2.80 7.54 3.64
N ALA A 67 -2.62 6.36 4.19
CA ALA A 67 -3.55 5.25 4.05
C ALA A 67 -3.93 4.64 5.40
N ARG A 68 -5.08 3.98 5.43
CA ARG A 68 -5.54 3.15 6.54
C ARG A 68 -5.69 1.71 6.06
N PHE A 69 -5.05 0.79 6.78
CA PHE A 69 -5.26 -0.63 6.57
C PHE A 69 -6.46 -1.09 7.40
N PRO A 70 -7.39 -1.87 6.82
CA PRO A 70 -8.47 -2.44 7.61
C PRO A 70 -7.93 -3.35 8.72
N GLY A 71 -8.52 -3.24 9.91
CA GLY A 71 -8.11 -4.02 11.08
C GLY A 71 -6.92 -3.46 11.86
N VAL A 72 -6.39 -2.29 11.47
CA VAL A 72 -5.37 -1.52 12.21
C VAL A 72 -6.00 -0.29 12.88
#